data_AF-A0A9D8J057-F1
#
_entry.id   AF-A0A9D8J057-F1
#
_cell.length_a   1.000
_cell.length_b   1.000
_cell.length_c   1.000
_cell.angle_alpha   90.00
_cell.angle_beta   90.00
_cell.angle_gamma   90.00
#
_symmetry.space_group_name_H-M   'P 1'
#
loop_
_entity.id
_entity.type
_entity.pdbx_description
1 polymer ?
#
loop_
_entity_poly.entity_id
_entity_poly.type
_entity_poly.pdbx_seq_one_letter_code
_entity_poly.pdbx_strand_id
1 'polypeptide(L)'
;MNEHSERPASHPRDFGTDDLRIREIKEVMAPQQLLEEFPLTQQAATTTLKARSDVHQVLAGSDDRLLVIIGPCSIHDPAAALDYAARLLPLKNRLARDLIIVMRVYFEKPRTTIGWKGLINDPDLDESFNINKGLRLARKLLLDLNQIGMPAATEYLDLITPQYVSDLIAWGAIGARTTESQVHRELASGLSCPVGFKNATDGSVKVAVDAIRAARRAHHFLSVTKAGHSAIVSTV
;
A
#
# COMPACT_ATOMS: atom_id res chain seq x y z
N MET A 1 -11.56 15.12 33.94
CA MET A 1 -11.86 16.32 33.15
C MET A 1 -12.23 15.82 31.77
N ASN A 2 -13.48 16.00 31.36
CA ASN A 2 -14.02 15.45 30.12
C ASN A 2 -13.60 16.35 28.95
N GLU A 3 -12.67 15.89 28.13
CA GLU A 3 -12.38 16.53 26.84
C GLU A 3 -13.62 16.45 25.94
N HIS A 4 -14.06 17.62 25.49
CA HIS A 4 -15.15 17.77 24.56
C HIS A 4 -14.72 17.20 23.19
N SER A 5 -15.27 16.05 22.83
CA SER A 5 -15.33 15.58 21.45
C SER A 5 -16.23 16.56 20.68
N GLU A 6 -15.63 17.52 19.96
CA GLU A 6 -16.36 18.37 19.01
C GLU A 6 -17.01 17.49 17.94
N ARG A 7 -18.33 17.60 17.77
CA ARG A 7 -19.03 16.92 16.68
C ARG A 7 -18.63 17.57 15.35
N PRO A 8 -18.47 16.78 14.26
CA PRO A 8 -18.24 17.34 12.94
C PRO A 8 -19.36 18.33 12.57
N ALA A 9 -19.04 19.31 11.72
CA ALA A 9 -19.97 20.35 11.31
C ALA A 9 -21.25 19.74 10.73
N SER A 10 -22.35 19.85 11.48
CA SER A 10 -23.64 19.28 11.10
C SER A 10 -24.19 19.95 9.84
N HIS A 11 -24.86 19.18 8.99
CA HIS A 11 -25.61 19.68 7.84
C HIS A 11 -26.52 20.87 8.25
N PRO A 12 -26.74 21.91 7.42
CA PRO A 12 -27.48 23.13 7.78
C PRO A 12 -28.94 22.89 8.22
N ARG A 13 -29.45 21.67 8.03
CA ARG A 13 -30.64 21.14 8.69
C ARG A 13 -30.32 19.71 9.15
N ASP A 14 -30.07 19.55 10.44
CA ASP A 14 -29.84 18.25 11.05
C ASP A 14 -31.20 17.56 11.28
N PHE A 15 -31.56 16.66 10.37
CA PHE A 15 -32.76 15.82 10.47
C PHE A 15 -32.50 14.54 11.27
N GLY A 16 -31.34 14.40 11.92
CA GLY A 16 -30.94 13.17 12.61
C GLY A 16 -30.78 12.01 11.63
N THR A 17 -30.30 12.28 10.41
CA THR A 17 -30.05 11.27 9.36
C THR A 17 -28.57 11.11 9.02
N ASP A 18 -27.70 11.97 9.56
CA ASP A 18 -26.28 12.06 9.20
C ASP A 18 -25.38 11.68 10.39
N ASP A 19 -24.25 11.04 10.11
CA ASP A 19 -23.20 10.66 11.09
C ASP A 19 -23.66 9.94 12.38
N LEU A 20 -24.85 9.34 12.39
CA LEU A 20 -25.46 8.72 13.58
C LEU A 20 -24.64 7.59 14.23
N ARG A 21 -23.70 7.00 13.48
CA ARG A 21 -22.81 5.92 13.94
C ARG A 21 -21.32 6.31 13.84
N ILE A 22 -21.03 7.59 13.66
CA ILE A 22 -19.67 8.11 13.60
C ILE A 22 -19.34 8.70 14.97
N ARG A 23 -18.30 8.15 15.61
CA ARG A 23 -17.82 8.66 16.90
C ARG A 23 -17.11 10.01 16.72
N GLU A 24 -16.28 10.09 15.69
CA GLU A 24 -15.39 11.22 15.43
C GLU A 24 -14.91 11.16 13.98
N ILE A 25 -14.65 12.32 13.37
CA ILE A 25 -13.96 12.46 12.08
C ILE A 25 -12.74 13.35 12.32
N LYS A 26 -11.56 12.84 11.95
CA LYS A 26 -10.29 13.57 12.02
C LYS A 26 -9.69 13.70 10.64
N GLU A 27 -9.12 14.85 10.36
CA GLU A 27 -8.35 15.04 9.14
C GLU A 27 -7.06 14.21 9.16
N VAL A 28 -6.75 13.61 8.02
CA VAL A 28 -5.48 12.98 7.75
C VAL A 28 -4.64 13.95 6.93
N MET A 29 -3.34 14.04 7.22
CA MET A 29 -2.42 14.93 6.50
C MET A 29 -2.51 14.70 4.99
N ALA A 30 -2.39 15.75 4.19
CA ALA A 30 -2.44 15.60 2.74
C ALA A 30 -1.23 14.78 2.23
N PRO A 31 -1.40 13.94 1.19
CA PRO A 31 -0.28 13.17 0.64
C PRO A 31 0.93 14.04 0.30
N GLN A 32 0.72 15.21 -0.30
CA GLN A 32 1.78 16.15 -0.68
C GLN A 32 2.67 16.55 0.51
N GLN A 33 2.09 16.82 1.68
CA GLN A 33 2.87 17.16 2.87
C GLN A 33 3.83 16.04 3.25
N LEU A 34 3.37 14.79 3.13
CA LEU A 34 4.19 13.61 3.41
C LEU A 34 5.27 13.39 2.33
N LEU A 35 4.94 13.64 1.06
CA LEU A 35 5.91 13.58 -0.05
C LEU A 35 7.00 14.65 0.10
N GLU A 36 6.66 15.83 0.61
CA GLU A 36 7.61 16.92 0.89
C GLU A 36 8.48 16.63 2.12
N GLU A 37 7.92 16.03 3.17
CA GLU A 37 8.64 15.62 4.38
C GLU A 37 9.64 14.46 4.08
N PHE A 38 9.24 13.51 3.23
CA PHE A 38 10.07 12.38 2.80
C PHE A 38 10.16 12.32 1.27
N PRO A 39 10.95 13.19 0.63
CA PRO A 39 11.05 13.25 -0.81
C PRO A 39 11.69 11.98 -1.38
N LEU A 40 11.19 11.55 -2.54
CA LEU A 40 11.78 10.44 -3.28
C LEU A 40 13.22 10.81 -3.67
N THR A 41 14.20 10.03 -3.22
CA THR A 41 15.60 10.21 -3.61
C THR A 41 15.88 9.56 -4.96
N GLN A 42 16.92 10.03 -5.67
CA GLN A 42 17.34 9.42 -6.94
C GLN A 42 17.63 7.93 -6.79
N GLN A 43 18.34 7.53 -5.72
CA GLN A 43 18.66 6.13 -5.45
C GLN A 43 17.39 5.29 -5.19
N ALA A 44 16.43 5.84 -4.44
CA ALA A 44 15.17 5.15 -4.19
C ALA A 44 14.35 4.99 -5.48
N ALA A 45 14.29 6.04 -6.31
CA ALA A 45 13.66 5.99 -7.63
C ALA A 45 14.31 4.95 -8.54
N THR A 46 15.64 4.90 -8.62
CA THR A 46 16.38 3.90 -9.40
C THR A 46 16.07 2.48 -8.92
N THR A 47 16.06 2.25 -7.60
CA THR A 47 15.75 0.94 -7.02
C THR A 47 14.33 0.50 -7.37
N THR A 48 13.34 1.37 -7.19
CA THR A 48 11.94 1.09 -7.50
C THR A 48 11.74 0.85 -9.01
N LEU A 49 12.23 1.75 -9.86
CA LEU A 49 12.05 1.67 -11.31
C LEU A 49 12.75 0.45 -11.91
N LYS A 50 13.97 0.14 -11.45
CA LYS A 50 14.67 -1.06 -11.89
C LYS A 50 13.89 -2.32 -11.51
N ALA A 51 13.41 -2.42 -10.27
CA ALA A 51 12.65 -3.58 -9.84
C ALA A 51 11.32 -3.73 -10.61
N ARG A 52 10.61 -2.63 -10.89
CA ARG A 52 9.41 -2.65 -11.75
C ARG A 52 9.73 -3.16 -13.16
N SER A 53 10.84 -2.70 -13.73
CA SER A 53 11.29 -3.14 -15.06
C SER A 53 11.65 -4.62 -15.06
N ASP A 54 12.44 -5.09 -14.10
CA ASP A 54 12.85 -6.49 -13.96
C ASP A 54 11.60 -7.40 -13.82
N VAL A 55 10.64 -7.01 -12.97
CA VAL A 55 9.37 -7.75 -12.81
C VAL A 55 8.56 -7.76 -14.10
N HIS A 56 8.52 -6.64 -14.83
CA HIS A 56 7.82 -6.58 -16.11
C HIS A 56 8.41 -7.55 -17.14
N GLN A 57 9.75 -7.66 -17.23
CA GLN A 57 10.39 -8.62 -18.15
C GLN A 57 10.05 -10.07 -17.81
N VAL A 58 10.02 -10.44 -16.53
CA VAL A 58 9.59 -11.78 -16.10
C VAL A 58 8.13 -12.04 -16.47
N LEU A 59 7.24 -11.07 -16.24
CA LEU A 59 5.82 -11.21 -16.60
C LEU A 59 5.59 -11.24 -18.12
N ALA A 60 6.47 -10.63 -18.90
CA ALA A 60 6.47 -10.67 -20.36
C ALA A 60 7.11 -11.95 -20.93
N GLY A 61 7.78 -12.76 -20.10
CA GLY A 61 8.48 -13.98 -20.50
C GLY A 61 9.84 -13.74 -21.17
N SER A 62 10.42 -12.55 -21.05
CA SER A 62 11.73 -12.16 -21.62
C SER A 62 12.89 -12.29 -20.62
N ASP A 63 12.60 -12.59 -19.35
CA ASP A 63 13.57 -12.85 -18.28
C ASP A 63 13.11 -14.11 -17.53
N ASP A 64 14.00 -15.09 -17.36
CA ASP A 64 13.71 -16.39 -16.77
C ASP A 64 13.91 -16.45 -15.25
N ARG A 65 14.38 -15.34 -14.65
CA ARG A 65 14.55 -15.24 -13.20
C ARG A 65 13.22 -15.38 -12.46
N LEU A 66 13.30 -15.93 -11.25
CA LEU A 66 12.15 -16.07 -10.37
C LEU A 66 11.94 -14.80 -9.53
N LEU A 67 10.74 -14.20 -9.61
CA LEU A 67 10.32 -13.16 -8.67
C LEU A 67 10.04 -13.77 -7.29
N VAL A 68 10.73 -13.27 -6.27
CA VAL A 68 10.59 -13.72 -4.88
C VAL A 68 10.15 -12.55 -4.00
N ILE A 69 8.86 -12.55 -3.62
CA ILE A 69 8.31 -11.63 -2.63
C ILE A 69 8.47 -12.25 -1.24
N ILE A 70 9.42 -11.77 -0.44
CA ILE A 70 9.78 -12.39 0.85
C ILE A 70 9.98 -11.36 1.96
N GLY A 71 9.50 -11.66 3.16
CA GLY A 71 9.64 -10.79 4.32
C GLY A 71 8.58 -11.07 5.38
N PRO A 72 8.52 -10.23 6.43
CA PRO A 72 7.55 -10.37 7.52
C PRO A 72 6.09 -10.40 7.04
N CYS A 73 5.21 -11.03 7.81
CA CYS A 73 3.80 -11.06 7.45
C CYS A 73 3.16 -9.66 7.47
N SER A 74 3.55 -8.85 8.45
CA SER A 74 3.23 -7.43 8.60
C SER A 74 4.36 -6.74 9.37
N ILE A 75 4.69 -5.50 9.02
CA ILE A 75 5.67 -4.66 9.72
C ILE A 75 4.99 -3.99 10.90
N HIS A 76 5.51 -4.18 12.10
CA HIS A 76 5.11 -3.47 13.32
C HIS A 76 6.27 -2.65 13.92
N ASP A 77 7.51 -3.02 13.63
CA ASP A 77 8.73 -2.32 14.06
C ASP A 77 9.61 -1.98 12.84
N PRO A 78 9.74 -0.69 12.47
CA PRO A 78 10.61 -0.26 11.39
C PRO A 78 12.10 -0.61 11.60
N ALA A 79 12.59 -0.64 12.85
CA ALA A 79 13.99 -0.95 13.13
C ALA A 79 14.29 -2.43 12.81
N ALA A 80 13.46 -3.36 13.29
CA ALA A 80 13.55 -4.77 12.91
C ALA A 80 13.37 -5.00 11.41
N ALA A 81 12.53 -4.21 10.73
CA ALA A 81 12.38 -4.29 9.28
C ALA A 81 13.67 -3.90 8.54
N LEU A 82 14.38 -2.87 9.00
CA LEU A 82 15.67 -2.47 8.44
C LEU A 82 16.78 -3.49 8.73
N ASP A 83 16.82 -4.09 9.93
CA ASP A 83 17.75 -5.19 10.23
C ASP A 83 17.50 -6.40 9.31
N TYR A 84 16.23 -6.76 9.10
CA TYR A 84 15.86 -7.81 8.15
C TYR A 84 16.34 -7.48 6.74
N ALA A 85 16.15 -6.25 6.28
CA ALA A 85 16.60 -5.81 4.96
C ALA A 85 18.12 -5.86 4.82
N ALA A 86 18.87 -5.49 5.86
CA ALA A 86 20.33 -5.57 5.89
C ALA A 86 20.84 -7.01 5.73
N ARG A 87 20.10 -8.01 6.22
CA ARG A 87 20.41 -9.44 6.03
C ARG A 87 19.96 -9.95 4.66
N LEU A 88 18.84 -9.45 4.14
CA LEU A 88 18.30 -9.87 2.85
C LEU A 88 19.09 -9.30 1.66
N LEU A 89 19.64 -8.08 1.79
CA LEU A 89 20.32 -7.37 0.70
C LEU A 89 21.56 -8.12 0.15
N PRO A 90 22.46 -8.70 0.97
CA PRO A 90 23.54 -9.56 0.47
C PRO A 90 23.03 -10.78 -0.30
N LEU A 91 21.92 -11.38 0.14
CA LEU A 91 21.30 -12.52 -0.55
C LEU A 91 20.71 -12.10 -1.89
N LYS A 92 19.99 -10.97 -1.93
CA LYS A 92 19.50 -10.36 -3.16
C LYS A 92 20.61 -10.16 -4.18
N ASN A 93 21.76 -9.64 -3.75
CA ASN A 93 22.89 -9.39 -4.65
C ASN A 93 23.57 -10.69 -5.10
N ARG A 94 23.78 -11.64 -4.19
CA ARG A 94 24.42 -12.94 -4.49
C ARG A 94 23.59 -13.79 -5.46
N LEU A 95 22.26 -13.72 -5.36
CA LEU A 95 21.32 -14.54 -6.14
C LEU A 95 20.73 -13.78 -7.34
N ALA A 96 21.22 -12.59 -7.66
CA ALA A 96 20.63 -11.69 -8.66
C ALA A 96 20.59 -12.25 -10.09
N ARG A 97 21.42 -13.27 -10.38
CA ARG A 97 21.43 -14.00 -11.65
C ARG A 97 20.14 -14.81 -11.84
N ASP A 98 19.60 -15.38 -10.78
CA ASP A 98 18.49 -16.35 -10.85
C ASP A 98 17.20 -15.80 -10.22
N LEU A 99 17.32 -14.83 -9.30
CA LEU A 99 16.20 -14.32 -8.51
C LEU A 99 16.06 -12.79 -8.62
N ILE A 100 14.81 -12.34 -8.69
CA ILE A 100 14.41 -10.95 -8.40
C ILE A 100 13.82 -10.92 -7.00
N ILE A 101 14.65 -10.62 -6.00
CA ILE A 101 14.19 -10.54 -4.60
C ILE A 101 13.61 -9.14 -4.33
N VAL A 102 12.37 -9.11 -3.84
CA VAL A 102 11.66 -7.91 -3.38
C VAL A 102 11.17 -8.13 -1.96
N MET A 103 11.47 -7.21 -1.05
CA MET A 103 11.08 -7.33 0.34
C MET A 103 9.57 -7.14 0.49
N ARG A 104 8.91 -8.05 1.22
CA ARG A 104 7.52 -7.90 1.66
C ARG A 104 7.44 -6.89 2.80
N VAL A 105 6.80 -5.75 2.54
CA VAL A 105 6.63 -4.61 3.47
C VAL A 105 5.14 -4.30 3.59
N TYR A 106 4.39 -5.18 4.24
CA TYR A 106 2.94 -5.03 4.42
C TYR A 106 2.69 -4.34 5.76
N PHE A 107 1.88 -3.29 5.80
CA PHE A 107 1.63 -2.55 7.04
C PHE A 107 0.45 -3.09 7.83
N GLU A 108 -0.49 -3.74 7.17
CA GLU A 108 -1.69 -4.29 7.79
C GLU A 108 -1.94 -5.72 7.29
N LYS A 109 -2.68 -6.49 8.09
CA LYS A 109 -3.28 -7.74 7.67
C LYS A 109 -4.79 -7.64 7.84
N PRO A 110 -5.62 -7.82 6.78
CA PRO A 110 -7.07 -7.77 6.92
C PRO A 110 -7.58 -8.91 7.82
N ARG A 111 -8.40 -8.57 8.81
CA ARG A 111 -8.96 -9.48 9.84
C ARG A 111 -10.48 -9.39 9.85
N THR A 112 -11.14 -10.51 10.14
CA THR A 112 -12.58 -10.57 10.45
C THR A 112 -12.88 -10.38 11.94
N THR A 113 -11.89 -10.62 12.81
CA THR A 113 -11.98 -10.46 14.27
C THR A 113 -11.29 -9.18 14.74
N ILE A 114 -11.58 -8.77 15.98
CA ILE A 114 -10.87 -7.68 16.67
C ILE A 114 -9.38 -8.05 16.82
N GLY A 115 -8.50 -7.06 16.65
CA GLY A 115 -7.06 -7.18 16.77
C GLY A 115 -6.36 -5.99 16.13
N TRP A 116 -5.03 -5.92 16.30
CA TRP A 116 -4.19 -4.83 15.80
C TRP A 116 -4.42 -4.55 14.30
N LYS A 117 -4.55 -3.27 13.96
CA LYS A 117 -4.94 -2.77 12.63
C LYS A 117 -3.77 -2.41 11.73
N GLY A 118 -2.55 -2.70 12.14
CA GLY A 118 -1.35 -2.46 11.33
C GLY A 118 -0.67 -1.13 11.62
N LEU A 119 0.57 -1.00 11.14
CA LEU A 119 1.47 0.12 11.47
C LEU A 119 0.94 1.48 11.02
N ILE A 120 0.26 1.52 9.86
CA ILE A 120 -0.33 2.78 9.39
C ILE A 120 -1.47 3.20 10.32
N ASN A 121 -2.35 2.27 10.69
CA ASN A 121 -3.53 2.60 11.46
C ASN A 121 -3.23 2.84 12.94
N ASP A 122 -2.41 1.98 13.54
CA ASP A 122 -2.13 1.98 14.98
C ASP A 122 -0.62 1.74 15.22
N PRO A 123 0.22 2.77 14.98
CA PRO A 123 1.67 2.62 15.03
C PRO A 123 2.24 2.35 16.43
N ASP A 124 1.50 2.70 17.47
CA ASP A 124 1.93 2.62 18.87
C ASP A 124 1.48 1.32 19.55
N LEU A 125 0.73 0.46 18.84
CA LEU A 125 0.21 -0.82 19.34
C LEU A 125 -0.67 -0.67 20.59
N ASP A 126 -1.33 0.49 20.73
CA ASP A 126 -2.07 0.90 21.93
C ASP A 126 -3.51 1.35 21.62
N GLU A 127 -3.98 1.13 20.38
CA GLU A 127 -5.29 1.55 19.90
C GLU A 127 -5.51 3.08 19.89
N SER A 128 -4.42 3.87 19.88
CA SER A 128 -4.50 5.34 19.76
C SER A 128 -4.89 5.83 18.38
N PHE A 129 -4.75 4.97 17.36
CA PHE A 129 -5.05 5.25 15.95
C PHE A 129 -4.35 6.50 15.38
N ASN A 130 -3.08 6.70 15.72
CA ASN A 130 -2.30 7.84 15.21
C ASN A 130 -1.88 7.63 13.74
N ILE A 131 -2.84 7.73 12.82
CA ILE A 131 -2.65 7.48 11.38
C ILE A 131 -1.58 8.40 10.78
N ASN A 132 -1.55 9.67 11.18
CA ASN A 132 -0.55 10.63 10.69
C ASN A 132 0.88 10.22 11.08
N LYS A 133 1.08 9.61 12.25
CA LYS A 133 2.38 9.03 12.63
C LYS A 133 2.65 7.75 11.84
N GLY A 134 1.65 6.88 11.69
CA GLY A 134 1.78 5.63 10.95
C GLY A 134 2.16 5.84 9.47
N LEU A 135 1.57 6.83 8.81
CA LEU A 135 1.92 7.22 7.44
C LEU A 135 3.37 7.71 7.32
N ARG A 136 3.86 8.51 8.27
CA ARG A 136 5.28 8.93 8.34
C ARG A 136 6.22 7.74 8.49
N LEU A 137 5.93 6.85 9.43
CA LEU A 137 6.72 5.65 9.66
C LEU A 137 6.75 4.74 8.42
N ALA A 138 5.59 4.51 7.79
CA ALA A 138 5.47 3.70 6.60
C ALA A 138 6.26 4.27 5.42
N ARG A 139 6.10 5.56 5.11
CA ARG A 139 6.82 6.20 4.01
C ARG A 139 8.31 6.26 4.27
N LYS A 140 8.74 6.67 5.46
CA LYS A 140 10.15 6.71 5.83
C LYS A 140 10.80 5.34 5.68
N LEU A 141 10.18 4.28 6.19
CA LEU A 141 10.70 2.91 6.05
C LEU A 141 10.86 2.52 4.58
N LEU A 142 9.85 2.77 3.75
CA LEU A 142 9.92 2.46 2.31
C LEU A 142 11.03 3.26 1.60
N LEU A 143 11.22 4.52 1.97
CA LEU A 143 12.28 5.37 1.46
C LEU A 143 13.66 4.82 1.85
N ASP A 144 13.85 4.52 3.14
CA ASP A 144 15.11 3.97 3.68
C ASP A 144 15.47 2.64 3.00
N LEU A 145 14.49 1.73 2.83
CA LEU A 145 14.68 0.45 2.14
C LEU A 145 15.12 0.62 0.69
N ASN A 146 14.41 1.47 -0.06
CA ASN A 146 14.77 1.73 -1.45
C ASN A 146 16.11 2.46 -1.58
N GLN A 147 16.46 3.31 -0.61
CA GLN A 147 17.74 4.03 -0.60
C GLN A 147 18.93 3.09 -0.39
N ILE A 148 18.78 2.00 0.36
CA ILE A 148 19.81 0.95 0.48
C ILE A 148 19.76 -0.08 -0.67
N GLY A 149 18.90 0.10 -1.67
CA GLY A 149 18.80 -0.81 -2.83
C GLY A 149 17.93 -2.05 -2.61
N MET A 150 17.08 -2.04 -1.57
CA MET A 150 16.09 -3.09 -1.30
C MET A 150 14.70 -2.64 -1.81
N PRO A 151 14.21 -3.18 -2.95
CA PRO A 151 12.87 -2.84 -3.43
C PRO A 151 11.79 -3.42 -2.51
N ALA A 152 10.67 -2.71 -2.41
CA ALA A 152 9.56 -3.07 -1.52
C ALA A 152 8.31 -3.50 -2.27
N ALA A 153 7.59 -4.46 -1.68
CA ALA A 153 6.29 -4.96 -2.11
C ALA A 153 5.25 -4.79 -0.99
N THR A 154 4.06 -4.30 -1.32
CA THR A 154 2.96 -4.13 -0.35
C THR A 154 1.65 -4.71 -0.86
N GLU A 155 0.63 -4.75 -0.01
CA GLU A 155 -0.76 -5.05 -0.37
C GLU A 155 -1.59 -3.77 -0.23
N TYR A 156 -2.39 -3.47 -1.24
CA TYR A 156 -3.27 -2.30 -1.25
C TYR A 156 -4.65 -2.70 -0.74
N LEU A 157 -5.06 -2.13 0.40
CA LEU A 157 -6.29 -2.48 1.11
C LEU A 157 -7.40 -1.42 0.97
N ASP A 158 -7.06 -0.25 0.45
CA ASP A 158 -7.97 0.87 0.23
C ASP A 158 -7.51 1.73 -0.96
N LEU A 159 -8.31 2.75 -1.31
CA LEU A 159 -8.12 3.58 -2.50
C LEU A 159 -7.36 4.89 -2.24
N ILE A 160 -6.96 5.16 -0.99
CA ILE A 160 -6.39 6.43 -0.52
C ILE A 160 -4.91 6.27 -0.14
N THR A 161 -4.56 5.24 0.62
CA THR A 161 -3.17 4.94 1.03
C THR A 161 -2.18 4.85 -0.14
N PRO A 162 -2.53 4.38 -1.36
CA PRO A 162 -1.63 4.44 -2.51
C PRO A 162 -1.06 5.85 -2.77
N GLN A 163 -1.82 6.91 -2.48
CA GLN A 163 -1.38 8.28 -2.75
C GLN A 163 -0.18 8.71 -1.90
N TYR A 164 0.09 8.03 -0.79
CA TYR A 164 1.13 8.36 0.17
C TYR A 164 2.44 7.59 -0.05
N VAL A 165 2.37 6.40 -0.67
CA VAL A 165 3.49 5.45 -0.67
C VAL A 165 3.78 4.76 -2.01
N SER A 166 2.86 4.79 -2.97
CA SER A 166 2.99 3.98 -4.19
C SER A 166 4.18 4.35 -5.08
N ASP A 167 4.76 5.53 -4.94
CA ASP A 167 5.99 5.93 -5.64
C ASP A 167 7.21 5.10 -5.23
N LEU A 168 7.17 4.44 -4.06
CA LEU A 168 8.24 3.60 -3.50
C LEU A 168 7.98 2.09 -3.59
N ILE A 169 6.90 1.68 -4.25
CA ILE A 169 6.48 0.27 -4.35
C ILE A 169 6.89 -0.32 -5.70
N ALA A 170 7.66 -1.42 -5.67
CA ALA A 170 8.08 -2.14 -6.87
C ALA A 170 7.06 -3.19 -7.35
N TRP A 171 6.25 -3.73 -6.44
CA TRP A 171 5.21 -4.72 -6.75
C TRP A 171 4.04 -4.63 -5.76
N GLY A 172 2.81 -4.76 -6.24
CA GLY A 172 1.59 -4.67 -5.44
C GLY A 172 0.82 -5.99 -5.39
N ALA A 173 0.15 -6.26 -4.26
CA ALA A 173 -0.86 -7.31 -4.17
C ALA A 173 -2.26 -6.73 -4.00
N ILE A 174 -3.24 -7.40 -4.61
CA ILE A 174 -4.65 -7.34 -4.21
C ILE A 174 -5.00 -8.69 -3.56
N GLY A 175 -5.50 -8.61 -2.33
CA GLY A 175 -5.76 -9.77 -1.49
C GLY A 175 -6.89 -10.67 -1.98
N ALA A 176 -6.96 -11.87 -1.42
CA ALA A 176 -8.02 -12.84 -1.75
C ALA A 176 -9.43 -12.32 -1.42
N ARG A 177 -9.56 -11.44 -0.42
CA ARG A 177 -10.83 -10.84 0.00
C ARG A 177 -11.24 -9.60 -0.81
N THR A 178 -10.31 -9.04 -1.59
CA THR A 178 -10.54 -7.81 -2.37
C THR A 178 -10.35 -8.02 -3.87
N THR A 179 -9.87 -9.19 -4.31
CA THR A 179 -9.70 -9.50 -5.73
C THR A 179 -11.02 -9.54 -6.50
N GLU A 180 -12.15 -9.82 -5.83
CA GLU A 180 -13.49 -9.71 -6.44
C GLU A 180 -14.05 -8.28 -6.43
N SER A 181 -13.50 -7.40 -5.59
CA SER A 181 -13.97 -6.04 -5.44
C SER A 181 -13.69 -5.23 -6.71
N GLN A 182 -14.74 -4.67 -7.30
CA GLN A 182 -14.64 -3.82 -8.49
C GLN A 182 -13.67 -2.66 -8.26
N VAL A 183 -13.83 -1.91 -7.17
CA VAL A 183 -12.98 -0.73 -6.89
C VAL A 183 -11.50 -1.08 -6.71
N HIS A 184 -11.17 -2.29 -6.24
CA HIS A 184 -9.77 -2.73 -6.15
C HIS A 184 -9.20 -3.14 -7.52
N ARG A 185 -10.04 -3.63 -8.44
CA ARG A 185 -9.66 -3.88 -9.83
C ARG A 185 -9.45 -2.57 -10.60
N GLU A 186 -10.29 -1.58 -10.35
CA GLU A 186 -10.16 -0.21 -10.87
C GLU A 186 -8.91 0.49 -10.30
N LEU A 187 -8.63 0.32 -9.00
CA LEU A 187 -7.36 0.79 -8.44
C LEU A 187 -6.17 0.15 -9.16
N ALA A 188 -6.21 -1.16 -9.33
CA ALA A 188 -5.11 -1.92 -9.92
C ALA A 188 -4.82 -1.54 -11.38
N SER A 189 -5.79 -1.04 -12.15
CA SER A 189 -5.51 -0.50 -13.50
C SER A 189 -4.75 0.83 -13.47
N GLY A 190 -4.78 1.55 -12.35
CA GLY A 190 -4.07 2.82 -12.15
C GLY A 190 -2.74 2.71 -11.40
N LEU A 191 -2.42 1.55 -10.82
CA LEU A 191 -1.18 1.38 -10.05
C LEU A 191 0.04 1.36 -10.98
N SER A 192 1.06 2.15 -10.63
CA SER A 192 2.29 2.27 -11.43
C SER A 192 3.25 1.06 -11.32
N CYS A 193 2.96 0.11 -10.44
CA CYS A 193 3.73 -1.12 -10.26
C CYS A 193 2.97 -2.32 -10.84
N PRO A 194 3.67 -3.40 -11.23
CA PRO A 194 3.01 -4.68 -11.49
C PRO A 194 2.18 -5.15 -10.29
N VAL A 195 1.03 -5.76 -10.56
CA VAL A 195 0.05 -6.18 -9.54
C VAL A 195 -0.20 -7.68 -9.64
N GLY A 196 -0.16 -8.37 -8.50
CA GLY A 196 -0.64 -9.74 -8.35
C GLY A 196 -2.00 -9.80 -7.67
N PHE A 197 -2.95 -10.51 -8.29
CA PHE A 197 -4.25 -10.83 -7.69
C PHE A 197 -4.20 -12.23 -7.09
N LYS A 198 -4.55 -12.36 -5.80
CA LYS A 198 -4.67 -13.69 -5.17
C LYS A 198 -5.95 -14.39 -5.65
N ASN A 199 -5.93 -15.72 -5.74
CA ASN A 199 -7.16 -16.50 -5.86
C ASN A 199 -8.08 -16.23 -4.65
N ALA A 200 -9.37 -16.52 -4.80
CA ALA A 200 -10.35 -16.37 -3.72
C ALA A 200 -10.04 -17.31 -2.56
N THR A 201 -10.61 -17.01 -1.39
CA THR A 201 -10.35 -17.77 -0.14
C THR A 201 -10.82 -19.22 -0.19
N ASP A 202 -11.73 -19.55 -1.10
CA ASP A 202 -12.20 -20.91 -1.40
C ASP A 202 -11.31 -21.67 -2.40
N GLY A 203 -10.25 -21.03 -2.93
CA GLY A 203 -9.36 -21.58 -3.93
C GLY A 203 -9.69 -21.22 -5.38
N SER A 204 -10.80 -20.52 -5.65
CA SER A 204 -11.21 -20.20 -7.02
C SER A 204 -10.22 -19.25 -7.71
N VAL A 205 -9.64 -19.72 -8.81
CA VAL A 205 -8.69 -18.96 -9.64
C VAL A 205 -9.40 -18.00 -10.61
N LYS A 206 -10.66 -18.29 -10.97
CA LYS A 206 -11.42 -17.51 -11.94
C LYS A 206 -11.49 -16.02 -11.55
N VAL A 207 -11.70 -15.75 -10.26
CA VAL A 207 -11.81 -14.38 -9.74
C VAL A 207 -10.54 -13.56 -10.00
N ALA A 208 -9.37 -14.18 -9.85
CA ALA A 208 -8.09 -13.55 -10.15
C ALA A 208 -7.89 -13.33 -11.66
N VAL A 209 -8.29 -14.29 -12.50
CA VAL A 209 -8.23 -14.16 -13.97
C VAL A 209 -9.14 -13.02 -14.46
N ASP A 210 -10.36 -12.93 -13.94
CA ASP A 210 -11.30 -11.86 -14.26
C ASP A 210 -10.74 -10.50 -13.80
N ALA A 211 -10.10 -10.45 -12.62
CA ALA A 211 -9.46 -9.25 -12.11
C ALA A 211 -8.31 -8.76 -13.00
N ILE A 212 -7.46 -9.67 -13.50
CA ILE A 212 -6.41 -9.35 -14.48
C ILE A 212 -7.04 -8.74 -15.76
N ARG A 213 -8.12 -9.34 -16.27
CA ARG A 213 -8.80 -8.82 -17.47
C ARG A 213 -9.41 -7.44 -17.23
N ALA A 214 -10.01 -7.23 -16.06
CA ALA A 214 -10.58 -5.94 -15.68
C ALA A 214 -9.51 -4.87 -15.54
N ALA A 215 -8.42 -5.15 -14.82
CA ALA A 215 -7.34 -4.20 -14.55
C ALA A 215 -6.54 -3.80 -15.81
N ARG A 216 -6.70 -4.51 -16.93
CA ARG A 216 -6.12 -4.15 -18.24
C ARG A 216 -6.92 -3.10 -19.02
N ARG A 217 -8.01 -2.59 -18.47
CA ARG A 217 -8.89 -1.61 -19.11
C ARG A 217 -8.84 -0.29 -18.35
N ALA A 218 -9.15 0.80 -19.05
CA ALA A 218 -9.38 2.11 -18.46
C ALA A 218 -10.61 2.08 -17.53
N HIS A 219 -10.48 2.67 -16.34
CA HIS A 219 -11.51 2.77 -15.32
C HIS A 219 -11.58 4.18 -14.73
N HIS A 220 -12.64 4.42 -13.96
CA HIS A 220 -12.81 5.62 -13.13
C HIS A 220 -13.14 5.19 -11.70
N PHE A 221 -12.45 5.73 -10.70
CA PHE A 221 -12.75 5.48 -9.29
C PHE A 221 -12.53 6.72 -8.43
N LEU A 222 -13.14 6.74 -7.24
CA LEU A 222 -12.98 7.82 -6.28
C LEU A 222 -11.73 7.62 -5.42
N SER A 223 -10.95 8.68 -5.27
CA SER A 223 -9.76 8.73 -4.40
C SER A 223 -9.53 10.19 -3.95
N VAL A 224 -8.30 10.54 -3.61
CA VAL A 224 -7.90 11.90 -3.24
C VAL A 224 -6.78 12.41 -4.14
N THR A 225 -6.78 13.71 -4.42
CA THR A 225 -5.62 14.41 -4.99
C THR A 225 -4.44 14.38 -4.02
N LYS A 226 -3.23 14.74 -4.50
CA LYS A 226 -2.08 14.90 -3.60
C LYS A 226 -2.28 16.01 -2.56
N ALA A 227 -3.15 16.99 -2.83
CA ALA A 227 -3.54 18.03 -1.89
C ALA A 227 -4.59 17.56 -0.85
N GLY A 228 -5.05 16.30 -0.90
CA GLY A 228 -5.99 15.74 0.08
C GLY A 228 -7.47 15.89 -0.27
N HIS A 229 -7.82 16.58 -1.36
CA HIS A 229 -9.22 16.74 -1.79
C HIS A 229 -9.74 15.50 -2.52
N SER A 230 -11.01 15.14 -2.28
CA SER A 230 -11.73 14.10 -3.04
C SER A 230 -11.63 14.32 -4.55
N ALA A 231 -11.41 13.25 -5.30
CA ALA A 231 -11.18 13.31 -6.75
C ALA A 231 -11.70 12.06 -7.47
N ILE A 232 -11.98 12.23 -8.76
CA ILE A 232 -12.14 11.13 -9.72
C ILE A 232 -10.77 10.85 -10.34
N VAL A 233 -10.35 9.59 -10.31
CA VAL A 233 -9.13 9.11 -10.97
C VAL A 233 -9.51 8.35 -12.23
N SER A 234 -8.92 8.72 -13.37
CA SER A 234 -9.08 8.04 -14.66
C SER A 234 -7.81 7.25 -15.00
N THR A 235 -7.93 5.96 -15.31
CA THR A 235 -6.78 5.09 -15.64
C THR A 235 -6.68 4.83 -17.15
N VAL A 236 -5.53 4.30 -17.61
CA VAL A 236 -5.25 3.98 -19.01
C VAL A 236 -5.33 2.48 -19.30
#